data_AF-A0A3M1LV14-F1
#
_entry.id   AF-A0A3M1LV14-F1
#
_cell.length_a   1.000
_cell.length_b   1.000
_cell.length_c   1.000
_cell.angle_alpha   90.00
_cell.angle_beta   90.00
_cell.angle_gamma   90.00
#
_symmetry.space_group_name_H-M   'P 1'
#
loop_
_entity.id
_entity.type
_entity.pdbx_description
1 polymer ?
#
loop_
_entity_poly.entity_id
_entity_poly.type
_entity_poly.pdbx_seq_one_letter_code
_entity_poly.pdbx_strand_id
1 'polypeptide(L)'
;MQRTCSAHTASTCAISAVASSPGQTNTLITIMATSVPERGSGTLFFFRTAETKRHSAELLQRTSMRTVPMHLWRAIALAFFLTVTTIAQVAGDQHTNERLILRVLSAPGDLDLDRRCMYYPYPFSPMDSIAAVYRARCSAYSLRLDGLEELEVFRAALAWVGTRWKHSSDNTVAPSVTTLELLERAQHGEQFTCVEYARLLVDVLVSHGYPARVVGLSKEDIETRPQGARHVAVEAWSTTYHKWVFLDPQWGCYPCMNGAWLSAYELVNAIVAGKLEQIELVPAVEVCAYYRITPDELVEQYRAFLAPYTGYLDYPYVYDGKYTLLMYICKESLPLPLAFQGVPLSGLFYTRSWRKAYGALDQTHVTFRYSGDYHPQRGFTQPAYTLDIATTLPWVQRFEVRHDSGSWEPITSARHQWTLHRGVNTIELRAVGYSGMRSRSASVTVFWGLPRELPKLTSTQ
;
A
#
# COMPACT_ATOMS: atom_id res chain seq x y z
N MET A 1 -56.03 6.32 -41.30
CA MET A 1 -54.96 6.50 -42.31
C MET A 1 -53.82 7.22 -41.63
N GLN A 2 -52.65 6.57 -41.60
CA GLN A 2 -51.44 6.96 -40.87
C GLN A 2 -50.83 8.28 -41.37
N ARG A 3 -50.13 8.99 -40.49
CA ARG A 3 -48.75 9.44 -40.74
C ARG A 3 -48.01 9.67 -39.42
N THR A 4 -46.77 9.20 -39.44
CA THR A 4 -45.88 8.84 -38.35
C THR A 4 -44.94 9.98 -37.97
N CYS A 5 -44.76 10.23 -36.68
CA CYS A 5 -43.60 10.95 -36.14
C CYS A 5 -42.53 9.95 -35.72
N SER A 6 -41.32 10.13 -36.24
CA SER A 6 -40.11 9.36 -35.95
C SER A 6 -39.58 9.67 -34.54
N ALA A 7 -39.44 8.64 -33.72
CA ALA A 7 -38.80 8.69 -32.41
C ALA A 7 -37.27 8.63 -32.56
N HIS A 8 -36.56 9.56 -31.90
CA HIS A 8 -35.13 9.47 -31.67
C HIS A 8 -34.84 8.53 -30.50
N THR A 9 -34.05 7.50 -30.76
CA THR A 9 -33.52 6.55 -29.77
C THR A 9 -32.34 7.15 -29.03
N ALA A 10 -32.50 7.39 -27.72
CA ALA A 10 -31.39 7.57 -26.80
C ALA A 10 -30.79 6.19 -26.49
N SER A 11 -29.52 5.98 -26.83
CA SER A 11 -28.78 4.75 -26.48
C SER A 11 -28.24 4.88 -25.06
N THR A 12 -28.77 4.07 -24.15
CA THR A 12 -28.35 3.95 -22.76
C THR A 12 -27.25 2.90 -22.65
N CYS A 13 -26.07 3.28 -22.15
CA CYS A 13 -24.99 2.34 -21.87
C CYS A 13 -25.19 1.72 -20.47
N ALA A 14 -26.01 0.67 -20.40
CA ALA A 14 -26.12 -0.18 -19.22
C ALA A 14 -25.31 -1.47 -19.45
N ILE A 15 -24.28 -1.69 -18.64
CA ILE A 15 -23.51 -2.94 -18.63
C ILE A 15 -24.41 -4.02 -18.02
N SER A 16 -24.91 -4.93 -18.85
CA SER A 16 -25.71 -6.09 -18.41
C SER A 16 -24.77 -7.26 -18.11
N ALA A 17 -24.66 -7.64 -16.84
CA ALA A 17 -23.99 -8.87 -16.42
C ALA A 17 -24.98 -10.04 -16.53
N VAL A 18 -24.63 -11.02 -17.38
CA VAL A 18 -25.38 -12.27 -17.54
C VAL A 18 -25.24 -13.10 -16.26
N ALA A 19 -26.36 -13.34 -15.58
CA ALA A 19 -26.44 -14.21 -14.41
C ALA A 19 -26.61 -15.67 -14.85
N SER A 20 -25.69 -16.53 -14.40
CA SER A 20 -25.90 -17.99 -14.34
C SER A 20 -25.96 -18.43 -12.86
N SER A 21 -26.93 -19.29 -12.58
CA SER A 21 -27.41 -19.67 -11.24
C SER A 21 -26.37 -20.40 -10.38
N PRO A 22 -26.41 -20.27 -9.03
CA PRO A 22 -25.44 -20.91 -8.14
C PRO A 22 -25.87 -22.31 -7.69
N GLY A 23 -24.97 -23.28 -7.88
CA GLY A 23 -25.01 -24.59 -7.23
C GLY A 23 -24.25 -24.55 -5.90
N GLN A 24 -24.89 -25.08 -4.86
CA GLN A 24 -24.39 -25.22 -3.50
C GLN A 24 -23.09 -26.03 -3.41
N THR A 25 -22.22 -25.68 -2.45
CA THR A 25 -21.60 -26.67 -1.53
C THR A 25 -20.97 -25.97 -0.32
N ASN A 26 -21.36 -26.43 0.86
CA ASN A 26 -20.83 -26.06 2.17
C ASN A 26 -19.44 -26.67 2.37
N THR A 27 -18.48 -25.89 2.86
CA THR A 27 -17.37 -26.43 3.65
C THR A 27 -17.04 -25.48 4.81
N LEU A 28 -17.54 -25.83 6.00
CA LEU A 28 -17.00 -25.36 7.27
C LEU A 28 -15.63 -26.01 7.49
N ILE A 29 -14.58 -25.22 7.70
CA ILE A 29 -13.32 -25.70 8.29
C ILE A 29 -13.22 -25.11 9.70
N THR A 30 -13.50 -25.97 10.68
CA THR A 30 -13.28 -25.73 12.10
C THR A 30 -11.82 -26.00 12.43
N ILE A 31 -11.21 -25.03 13.12
CA ILE A 31 -9.89 -25.11 13.74
C ILE A 31 -9.97 -26.07 14.93
N MET A 32 -9.10 -27.08 15.00
CA MET A 32 -8.68 -27.69 16.27
C MET A 32 -7.20 -28.12 16.21
N ALA A 33 -6.44 -27.55 17.14
CA ALA A 33 -5.14 -28.04 17.56
C ALA A 33 -5.35 -29.23 18.51
N THR A 34 -4.49 -30.25 18.44
CA THR A 34 -3.65 -30.72 19.57
C THR A 34 -2.88 -31.99 19.24
N SER A 35 -1.68 -32.02 19.82
CA SER A 35 -0.67 -33.07 19.98
C SER A 35 -1.17 -34.51 20.15
N VAL A 36 -0.44 -35.45 19.53
CA VAL A 36 -0.47 -36.89 19.83
C VAL A 36 0.92 -37.30 20.35
N PRO A 37 1.05 -37.90 21.55
CA PRO A 37 2.22 -38.68 21.93
C PRO A 37 1.94 -40.20 21.86
N GLU A 38 3.04 -40.93 21.80
CA GLU A 38 3.22 -42.36 21.56
C GLU A 38 2.54 -43.31 22.58
N ARG A 39 2.16 -44.50 22.09
CA ARG A 39 2.05 -45.78 22.83
C ARG A 39 2.95 -46.78 22.09
N GLY A 40 3.67 -47.72 22.68
CA GLY A 40 3.78 -48.21 24.05
C GLY A 40 4.21 -49.69 24.02
N SER A 41 5.07 -50.10 24.95
CA SER A 41 5.21 -51.46 25.51
C SER A 41 6.26 -51.35 26.65
N GLY A 42 6.13 -51.86 27.87
CA GLY A 42 5.17 -52.75 28.48
C GLY A 42 5.93 -53.90 29.16
N THR A 43 6.29 -53.79 30.45
CA THR A 43 6.49 -54.95 31.34
C THR A 43 6.36 -54.52 32.82
N LEU A 44 5.51 -55.23 33.56
CA LEU A 44 5.16 -55.10 34.99
C LEU A 44 6.25 -55.64 35.93
N PHE A 45 6.34 -55.12 37.16
CA PHE A 45 6.45 -55.93 38.39
C PHE A 45 5.78 -55.22 39.60
N PHE A 46 5.02 -56.00 40.38
CA PHE A 46 4.32 -55.67 41.65
C PHE A 46 5.33 -55.39 42.80
N PHE A 47 5.08 -54.60 43.86
CA PHE A 47 4.12 -54.85 44.94
C PHE A 47 3.83 -53.62 45.85
N ARG A 48 2.62 -53.70 46.43
CA ARG A 48 1.90 -52.97 47.50
C ARG A 48 2.65 -52.30 48.69
N THR A 49 2.19 -51.06 48.97
CA THR A 49 1.64 -50.46 50.22
C THR A 49 2.29 -50.72 51.59
N ALA A 50 2.65 -49.67 52.34
CA ALA A 50 1.78 -49.03 53.35
C ALA A 50 2.54 -47.98 54.20
N GLU A 51 1.80 -46.94 54.59
CA GLU A 51 2.17 -45.79 55.42
C GLU A 51 2.48 -46.16 56.88
N THR A 52 3.33 -45.39 57.59
CA THR A 52 2.90 -44.36 58.57
C THR A 52 4.05 -43.83 59.45
N LYS A 53 3.89 -42.56 59.83
CA LYS A 53 4.69 -41.69 60.71
C LYS A 53 4.94 -42.27 62.12
N ARG A 54 6.06 -41.87 62.75
CA ARG A 54 6.07 -41.13 64.04
C ARG A 54 7.46 -40.62 64.44
N HIS A 55 7.48 -39.37 64.92
CA HIS A 55 8.50 -38.73 65.74
C HIS A 55 8.85 -39.55 66.98
N SER A 56 10.11 -39.47 67.44
CA SER A 56 10.48 -38.71 68.66
C SER A 56 11.97 -38.85 68.97
N ALA A 57 12.59 -37.70 69.28
CA ALA A 57 13.89 -37.57 69.89
C ALA A 57 13.86 -37.99 71.37
N GLU A 58 14.98 -38.49 71.91
CA GLU A 58 15.66 -37.94 73.10
C GLU A 58 16.91 -38.74 73.52
N LEU A 59 17.95 -37.96 73.89
CA LEU A 59 18.98 -38.18 74.90
C LEU A 59 19.97 -39.36 74.81
N LEU A 60 21.28 -39.04 74.71
CA LEU A 60 22.16 -38.99 75.89
C LEU A 60 23.56 -38.43 75.59
N GLN A 61 24.01 -37.57 76.51
CA GLN A 61 25.30 -36.92 76.61
C GLN A 61 26.45 -37.88 76.97
N ARG A 62 27.66 -37.56 76.51
CA ARG A 62 28.89 -37.29 77.29
C ARG A 62 30.13 -37.74 76.52
N THR A 63 31.01 -36.81 76.20
CA THR A 63 32.47 -37.04 76.26
C THR A 63 33.23 -35.72 76.22
N SER A 64 34.30 -35.69 77.01
CA SER A 64 35.00 -34.53 77.54
C SER A 64 35.81 -33.72 76.52
N MET A 65 35.90 -32.41 76.76
CA MET A 65 36.89 -31.52 76.17
C MET A 65 38.31 -32.02 76.42
N ARG A 66 39.08 -32.20 75.35
CA ARG A 66 40.54 -32.15 75.37
C ARG A 66 40.99 -30.95 74.54
N THR A 67 41.88 -30.18 75.13
CA THR A 67 42.56 -29.00 74.59
C THR A 67 43.16 -29.27 73.21
N VAL A 68 42.79 -28.44 72.23
CA VAL A 68 43.39 -28.45 70.89
C VAL A 68 44.73 -27.69 70.93
N PRO A 69 45.86 -28.28 70.49
CA PRO A 69 47.17 -27.63 70.54
C PRO A 69 47.28 -26.44 69.58
N MET A 70 48.00 -25.40 70.00
CA MET A 70 48.13 -24.09 69.36
C MET A 70 48.63 -24.11 67.91
N HIS A 71 49.26 -25.20 67.47
CA HIS A 71 49.70 -25.41 66.08
C HIS A 71 48.54 -25.73 65.13
N LEU A 72 47.44 -26.29 65.63
CA LEU A 72 46.24 -26.58 64.83
C LEU A 72 45.47 -25.31 64.49
N TRP A 73 45.48 -24.29 65.37
CA TRP A 73 44.90 -22.98 65.08
C TRP A 73 45.64 -22.21 63.99
N ARG A 74 46.98 -22.36 63.89
CA ARG A 74 47.77 -21.78 62.80
C ARG A 74 47.52 -22.48 61.46
N ALA A 75 47.33 -23.80 61.45
CA ALA A 75 46.97 -24.55 60.25
C ALA A 75 45.55 -24.24 59.77
N ILE A 76 44.59 -24.08 60.69
CA ILE A 76 43.21 -23.69 60.39
C ILE A 76 43.16 -22.25 59.88
N ALA A 77 43.89 -21.31 60.50
CA ALA A 77 43.97 -19.93 60.03
C ALA A 77 44.65 -19.80 58.66
N LEU A 78 45.72 -20.56 58.39
CA LEU A 78 46.38 -20.56 57.08
C LEU A 78 45.50 -21.20 56.00
N ALA A 79 44.75 -22.27 56.33
CA ALA A 79 43.75 -22.87 55.44
C ALA A 79 42.54 -21.95 55.21
N PHE A 80 42.13 -21.16 56.21
CA PHE A 80 41.08 -20.13 56.07
C PHE A 80 41.56 -18.94 55.23
N PHE A 81 42.81 -18.51 55.37
CA PHE A 81 43.37 -17.45 54.52
C PHE A 81 43.61 -17.90 53.07
N LEU A 82 44.03 -19.16 52.84
CA LEU A 82 44.15 -19.74 51.49
C LEU A 82 42.79 -20.01 50.83
N THR A 83 41.76 -20.34 51.61
CA THR A 83 40.38 -20.46 51.08
C THR A 83 39.75 -19.09 50.84
N VAL A 84 40.02 -18.07 51.66
CA VAL A 84 39.52 -16.71 51.43
C VAL A 84 40.21 -16.03 50.23
N THR A 85 41.50 -16.29 49.98
CA THR A 85 42.16 -15.77 48.75
C THR A 85 41.76 -16.55 47.49
N THR A 86 41.53 -17.86 47.56
CA THR A 86 40.93 -18.59 46.41
C THR A 86 39.48 -18.22 46.17
N ILE A 87 38.67 -17.92 47.20
CA ILE A 87 37.31 -17.40 47.02
C ILE A 87 37.35 -15.95 46.47
N ALA A 88 38.33 -15.13 46.85
CA ALA A 88 38.49 -13.78 46.32
C ALA A 88 39.02 -13.74 44.87
N GLN A 89 39.83 -14.73 44.45
CA GLN A 89 40.28 -14.86 43.05
C GLN A 89 39.30 -15.63 42.16
N VAL A 90 38.40 -16.43 42.73
CA VAL A 90 37.27 -17.06 42.00
C VAL A 90 36.04 -16.13 41.94
N ALA A 91 35.99 -15.07 42.76
CA ALA A 91 35.04 -13.97 42.62
C ALA A 91 35.47 -12.91 41.58
N GLY A 92 36.67 -13.06 40.98
CA GLY A 92 37.22 -12.20 39.93
C GLY A 92 36.78 -12.55 38.52
N ASP A 93 36.02 -13.63 38.34
CA ASP A 93 35.39 -14.00 37.07
C ASP A 93 33.90 -14.27 37.32
N GLN A 94 33.21 -13.27 37.89
CA GLN A 94 31.86 -13.02 37.39
C GLN A 94 32.02 -12.60 35.94
N HIS A 95 32.17 -13.60 35.05
CA HIS A 95 31.67 -13.50 33.69
C HIS A 95 30.28 -12.91 33.85
N THR A 96 30.19 -11.61 33.58
CA THR A 96 28.92 -10.96 33.35
C THR A 96 28.32 -11.77 32.21
N ASN A 97 27.45 -12.73 32.54
CA ASN A 97 26.61 -13.51 31.62
C ASN A 97 25.57 -12.54 31.02
N GLU A 98 26.02 -11.36 30.60
CA GLU A 98 25.23 -10.37 29.93
C GLU A 98 24.92 -10.93 28.55
N ARG A 99 23.69 -11.41 28.45
CA ARG A 99 23.13 -11.97 27.23
C ARG A 99 23.00 -10.87 26.19
N LEU A 100 23.48 -11.13 24.96
CA LEU A 100 23.26 -10.22 23.85
C LEU A 100 21.75 -10.15 23.54
N ILE A 101 21.26 -8.92 23.42
CA ILE A 101 19.86 -8.64 23.13
C ILE A 101 19.70 -8.17 21.69
N LEU A 102 18.50 -8.38 21.14
CA LEU A 102 18.06 -7.81 19.88
C LEU A 102 16.82 -6.96 20.15
N ARG A 103 16.82 -5.72 19.69
CA ARG A 103 15.71 -4.79 19.93
C ARG A 103 15.44 -3.91 18.70
N VAL A 104 14.21 -3.91 18.24
CA VAL A 104 13.74 -2.94 17.24
C VAL A 104 13.72 -1.55 17.88
N LEU A 105 14.44 -0.61 17.28
CA LEU A 105 14.49 0.80 17.70
C LEU A 105 13.47 1.64 16.94
N SER A 106 13.27 1.36 15.65
CA SER A 106 12.25 2.00 14.82
C SER A 106 11.78 1.06 13.72
N ALA A 107 10.51 1.21 13.32
CA ALA A 107 9.88 0.50 12.22
C ALA A 107 8.79 1.40 11.61
N PRO A 108 8.28 1.11 10.40
CA PRO A 108 7.19 1.88 9.80
C PRO A 108 5.95 1.89 10.71
N GLY A 109 5.35 3.06 10.92
CA GLY A 109 4.19 3.23 11.80
C GLY A 109 2.87 2.69 11.24
N ASP A 110 2.74 2.63 9.91
CA ASP A 110 1.59 2.02 9.23
C ASP A 110 1.88 0.54 8.99
N LEU A 111 1.43 -0.31 9.91
CA LEU A 111 1.59 -1.77 9.86
C LEU A 111 0.49 -2.49 9.05
N ASP A 112 -0.53 -1.75 8.59
CA ASP A 112 -1.62 -2.33 7.81
C ASP A 112 -1.12 -2.71 6.41
N LEU A 113 -1.36 -3.97 6.04
CA LEU A 113 -1.22 -4.43 4.66
C LEU A 113 -2.40 -3.88 3.85
N ASP A 114 -2.19 -2.73 3.22
CA ASP A 114 -3.19 -2.14 2.33
C ASP A 114 -3.29 -2.94 1.02
N ARG A 115 -4.17 -3.94 0.99
CA ARG A 115 -4.41 -4.74 -0.22
C ARG A 115 -5.36 -4.07 -1.22
N ARG A 116 -5.72 -2.79 -1.04
CA ARG A 116 -6.68 -2.11 -1.92
C ARG A 116 -6.18 -1.96 -3.36
N CYS A 117 -4.87 -2.05 -3.59
CA CYS A 117 -4.31 -2.14 -4.94
C CYS A 117 -4.92 -3.28 -5.77
N MET A 118 -5.30 -4.39 -5.12
CA MET A 118 -5.94 -5.55 -5.76
C MET A 118 -7.37 -5.28 -6.24
N TYR A 119 -7.99 -4.20 -5.75
CA TYR A 119 -9.35 -3.82 -6.12
C TYR A 119 -9.39 -2.80 -7.25
N TYR A 120 -8.25 -2.31 -7.75
CA TYR A 120 -8.23 -1.38 -8.87
C TYR A 120 -8.04 -2.14 -10.19
N PRO A 121 -9.04 -2.10 -11.09
CA PRO A 121 -8.91 -2.71 -12.40
C PRO A 121 -8.05 -1.83 -13.30
N TYR A 122 -6.97 -2.40 -13.84
CA TYR A 122 -6.23 -1.80 -14.94
C TYR A 122 -6.69 -2.40 -16.28
N PRO A 123 -6.68 -1.63 -17.38
CA PRO A 123 -7.08 -2.14 -18.70
C PRO A 123 -6.18 -3.29 -19.18
N PHE A 124 -4.89 -3.25 -18.82
CA PHE A 124 -3.87 -4.26 -19.11
C PHE A 124 -2.62 -4.01 -18.22
N SER A 125 -1.65 -4.91 -18.27
CA SER A 125 -0.31 -4.70 -17.70
C SER A 125 0.61 -4.00 -18.72
N PRO A 126 1.53 -3.09 -18.30
CA PRO A 126 2.55 -2.50 -19.18
C PRO A 126 3.51 -3.53 -19.78
N MET A 127 3.55 -4.74 -19.20
CA MET A 127 4.33 -5.88 -19.67
C MET A 127 3.61 -6.69 -20.76
N ASP A 128 2.31 -6.48 -20.95
CA ASP A 128 1.54 -7.18 -21.96
C ASP A 128 1.91 -6.67 -23.36
N SER A 129 1.77 -7.53 -24.37
CA SER A 129 2.05 -7.18 -25.77
C SER A 129 1.19 -6.00 -26.25
N ILE A 130 -0.05 -5.89 -25.78
CA ILE A 130 -0.95 -4.78 -26.12
C ILE A 130 -0.41 -3.44 -25.65
N ALA A 131 0.26 -3.37 -24.49
CA ALA A 131 0.86 -2.14 -24.01
C ALA A 131 1.99 -1.66 -24.94
N ALA A 132 2.78 -2.58 -25.51
CA ALA A 132 3.78 -2.24 -26.53
C ALA A 132 3.14 -1.66 -27.80
N VAL A 133 2.00 -2.21 -28.24
CA VAL A 133 1.21 -1.67 -29.37
C VAL A 133 0.73 -0.25 -29.05
N TYR A 134 0.22 0.00 -27.85
CA TYR A 134 -0.19 1.33 -27.40
C TYR A 134 0.97 2.33 -27.48
N ARG A 135 2.13 2.00 -26.89
CA ARG A 135 3.32 2.87 -26.93
C ARG A 135 3.75 3.17 -28.36
N ALA A 136 3.82 2.15 -29.22
CA ALA A 136 4.19 2.33 -30.63
C ALA A 136 3.21 3.23 -31.38
N ARG A 137 1.89 3.02 -31.19
CA ARG A 137 0.85 3.81 -31.86
C ARG A 137 0.85 5.26 -31.35
N CYS A 138 0.94 5.49 -30.05
CA CYS A 138 1.03 6.86 -29.50
C CYS A 138 2.30 7.58 -29.98
N SER A 139 3.42 6.86 -30.11
CA SER A 139 4.65 7.39 -30.68
C SER A 139 4.52 7.77 -32.16
N ALA A 140 3.80 6.97 -32.95
CA ALA A 140 3.47 7.35 -34.34
C ALA A 140 2.63 8.64 -34.43
N TYR A 141 1.88 8.96 -33.36
CA TYR A 141 1.14 10.19 -33.17
C TYR A 141 1.89 11.24 -32.32
N SER A 142 3.22 11.22 -32.38
CA SER A 142 4.10 12.23 -31.79
C SER A 142 4.07 12.34 -30.26
N LEU A 143 3.58 11.33 -29.53
CA LEU A 143 3.78 11.27 -28.08
C LEU A 143 5.21 10.79 -27.77
N ARG A 144 5.94 11.51 -26.93
CA ARG A 144 7.26 11.12 -26.41
C ARG A 144 7.27 11.33 -24.91
N LEU A 145 7.39 10.23 -24.16
CA LEU A 145 7.42 10.25 -22.69
C LEU A 145 8.73 9.71 -22.10
N ASP A 146 9.56 9.08 -22.93
CA ASP A 146 10.81 8.46 -22.49
C ASP A 146 11.79 9.52 -21.94
N GLY A 147 12.38 9.22 -20.78
CA GLY A 147 13.36 10.10 -20.12
C GLY A 147 12.77 11.30 -19.39
N LEU A 148 11.45 11.47 -19.38
CA LEU A 148 10.78 12.49 -18.55
C LEU A 148 10.61 12.00 -17.11
N GLU A 149 10.66 12.95 -16.17
CA GLU A 149 10.28 12.72 -14.77
C GLU A 149 8.77 12.47 -14.64
N GLU A 150 8.34 11.80 -13.56
CA GLU A 150 6.96 11.35 -13.35
C GLU A 150 5.89 12.43 -13.61
N LEU A 151 6.02 13.61 -12.97
CA LEU A 151 5.04 14.67 -13.12
C LEU A 151 5.06 15.30 -14.52
N GLU A 152 6.22 15.32 -15.18
CA GLU A 152 6.34 15.76 -16.57
C GLU A 152 5.71 14.76 -17.54
N VAL A 153 5.79 13.46 -17.25
CA VAL A 153 5.04 12.44 -17.99
C VAL A 153 3.53 12.70 -17.88
N PHE A 154 3.03 12.97 -16.68
CA PHE A 154 1.60 13.25 -16.48
C PHE A 154 1.17 14.50 -17.25
N ARG A 155 1.96 15.59 -17.17
CA ARG A 155 1.69 16.85 -17.89
C ARG A 155 1.71 16.65 -19.41
N ALA A 156 2.74 15.98 -19.93
CA ALA A 156 2.90 15.74 -21.36
C ALA A 156 1.79 14.82 -21.92
N ALA A 157 1.45 13.75 -21.21
CA ALA A 157 0.36 12.86 -21.59
C ALA A 157 -1.00 13.58 -21.56
N LEU A 158 -1.25 14.38 -20.51
CA LEU A 158 -2.45 15.20 -20.37
C LEU A 158 -2.62 16.17 -21.55
N ALA A 159 -1.57 16.96 -21.84
CA ALA A 159 -1.56 17.91 -22.94
C ALA A 159 -1.74 17.24 -24.31
N TRP A 160 -1.07 16.10 -24.51
CA TRP A 160 -1.17 15.33 -25.74
C TRP A 160 -2.60 14.81 -25.92
N VAL A 161 -3.19 14.16 -24.91
CA VAL A 161 -4.57 13.65 -25.00
C VAL A 161 -5.58 14.78 -25.23
N GLY A 162 -5.46 15.90 -24.51
CA GLY A 162 -6.37 17.05 -24.64
C GLY A 162 -6.34 17.77 -25.99
N THR A 163 -5.43 17.40 -26.88
CA THR A 163 -5.30 17.94 -28.25
C THR A 163 -5.60 16.88 -29.32
N ARG A 164 -6.28 15.78 -28.97
CA ARG A 164 -6.64 14.71 -29.93
C ARG A 164 -7.94 14.96 -30.67
N TRP A 165 -8.90 15.62 -30.06
CA TRP A 165 -10.13 16.05 -30.71
C TRP A 165 -10.65 17.31 -30.02
N LYS A 166 -11.80 17.82 -30.45
CA LYS A 166 -12.59 18.80 -29.68
C LYS A 166 -13.71 18.06 -28.98
N HIS A 167 -14.06 18.48 -27.77
CA HIS A 167 -15.15 17.85 -27.03
C HIS A 167 -16.49 17.99 -27.77
N SER A 168 -17.26 16.90 -27.80
CA SER A 168 -18.66 16.90 -28.26
C SER A 168 -19.50 16.07 -27.29
N SER A 169 -20.62 16.63 -26.82
CA SER A 169 -21.57 15.96 -25.92
C SER A 169 -22.40 14.89 -26.60
N ASP A 170 -22.42 14.86 -27.94
CA ASP A 170 -23.45 14.17 -28.71
C ASP A 170 -22.96 12.84 -29.29
N ASN A 171 -21.66 12.55 -29.18
CA ASN A 171 -21.03 11.35 -29.74
C ASN A 171 -20.48 10.42 -28.65
N THR A 172 -21.37 9.64 -28.05
CA THR A 172 -21.01 8.55 -27.14
C THR A 172 -20.69 7.29 -27.92
N VAL A 173 -19.55 6.66 -27.64
CA VAL A 173 -19.13 5.43 -28.31
C VAL A 173 -19.33 4.23 -27.40
N ALA A 174 -19.65 3.06 -27.97
CA ALA A 174 -19.77 1.82 -27.22
C ALA A 174 -18.45 1.53 -26.44
N PRO A 175 -18.53 1.04 -25.18
CA PRO A 175 -17.35 0.75 -24.37
C PRO A 175 -16.39 -0.29 -24.98
N SER A 176 -16.88 -1.13 -25.89
CA SER A 176 -16.08 -2.14 -26.59
C SER A 176 -15.10 -1.55 -27.61
N VAL A 177 -15.32 -0.30 -28.07
CA VAL A 177 -14.43 0.38 -29.01
C VAL A 177 -13.14 0.74 -28.29
N THR A 178 -11.99 0.33 -28.84
CA THR A 178 -10.68 0.58 -28.23
C THR A 178 -10.27 2.05 -28.36
N THR A 179 -9.42 2.55 -27.44
CA THR A 179 -8.96 3.94 -27.53
C THR A 179 -8.00 4.19 -28.69
N LEU A 180 -7.34 3.14 -29.22
CA LEU A 180 -6.58 3.24 -30.47
C LEU A 180 -7.48 3.46 -31.68
N GLU A 181 -8.65 2.81 -31.72
CA GLU A 181 -9.64 3.07 -32.77
C GLU A 181 -10.24 4.47 -32.64
N LEU A 182 -10.50 4.94 -31.42
CA LEU A 182 -10.94 6.32 -31.18
C LEU A 182 -9.91 7.34 -31.68
N LEU A 183 -8.61 7.09 -31.44
CA LEU A 183 -7.54 7.92 -31.98
C LEU A 183 -7.59 7.99 -33.50
N GLU A 184 -7.72 6.84 -34.17
CA GLU A 184 -7.81 6.78 -35.63
C GLU A 184 -9.04 7.54 -36.16
N ARG A 185 -10.21 7.35 -35.54
CA ARG A 185 -11.44 8.07 -35.87
C ARG A 185 -11.32 9.58 -35.66
N ALA A 186 -10.67 10.00 -34.58
CA ALA A 186 -10.42 11.42 -34.31
C ALA A 186 -9.55 12.07 -35.38
N GLN A 187 -8.58 11.36 -35.95
CA GLN A 187 -7.79 11.86 -37.09
C GLN A 187 -8.63 12.11 -38.34
N HIS A 188 -9.74 11.38 -38.49
CA HIS A 188 -10.71 11.57 -39.56
C HIS A 188 -11.79 12.60 -39.21
N GLY A 189 -11.59 13.37 -38.14
CA GLY A 189 -12.44 14.51 -37.77
C GLY A 189 -13.54 14.18 -36.75
N GLU A 190 -13.61 12.94 -36.27
CA GLU A 190 -14.56 12.59 -35.22
C GLU A 190 -14.20 13.25 -33.87
N GLN A 191 -15.22 13.51 -33.07
CA GLN A 191 -15.14 14.19 -31.79
C GLN A 191 -15.86 13.36 -30.74
N PHE A 192 -15.35 13.35 -29.50
CA PHE A 192 -15.85 12.48 -28.44
C PHE A 192 -16.01 13.20 -27.11
N THR A 193 -16.57 12.49 -26.13
CA THR A 193 -16.94 13.03 -24.82
C THR A 193 -15.77 12.98 -23.82
N CYS A 194 -16.01 13.44 -22.59
CA CYS A 194 -15.08 13.30 -21.45
C CYS A 194 -14.67 11.84 -21.19
N VAL A 195 -15.56 10.89 -21.45
CA VAL A 195 -15.31 9.46 -21.20
C VAL A 195 -14.17 8.97 -22.09
N GLU A 196 -14.21 9.26 -23.39
CA GLU A 196 -13.18 8.83 -24.33
C GLU A 196 -11.82 9.46 -24.04
N TYR A 197 -11.81 10.74 -23.61
CA TYR A 197 -10.56 11.40 -23.19
C TYR A 197 -9.94 10.70 -21.98
N ALA A 198 -10.75 10.41 -20.96
CA ALA A 198 -10.28 9.76 -19.75
C ALA A 198 -9.78 8.34 -20.03
N ARG A 199 -10.50 7.56 -20.85
CA ARG A 199 -10.09 6.22 -21.26
C ARG A 199 -8.74 6.25 -21.99
N LEU A 200 -8.57 7.15 -22.94
CA LEU A 200 -7.31 7.26 -23.68
C LEU A 200 -6.15 7.66 -22.76
N LEU A 201 -6.34 8.63 -21.86
CA LEU A 201 -5.28 9.02 -20.92
C LEU A 201 -4.89 7.88 -19.97
N VAL A 202 -5.86 7.10 -19.48
CA VAL A 202 -5.57 5.90 -18.66
C VAL A 202 -4.76 4.88 -19.46
N ASP A 203 -5.17 4.54 -20.68
CA ASP A 203 -4.43 3.57 -21.51
C ASP A 203 -3.00 4.05 -21.83
N VAL A 204 -2.83 5.35 -22.10
CA VAL A 204 -1.51 5.97 -22.32
C VAL A 204 -0.63 5.83 -21.07
N LEU A 205 -1.11 6.24 -19.89
CA LEU A 205 -0.32 6.19 -18.66
C LEU A 205 -0.01 4.75 -18.23
N VAL A 206 -1.01 3.87 -18.26
CA VAL A 206 -0.86 2.45 -17.91
C VAL A 206 0.11 1.74 -18.85
N SER A 207 0.06 2.03 -20.15
CA SER A 207 1.01 1.44 -21.11
C SER A 207 2.46 1.86 -20.85
N HIS A 208 2.70 3.00 -20.18
CA HIS A 208 4.03 3.45 -19.78
C HIS A 208 4.38 3.05 -18.34
N GLY A 209 3.53 2.26 -17.67
CA GLY A 209 3.78 1.74 -16.32
C GLY A 209 3.37 2.67 -15.18
N TYR A 210 2.56 3.68 -15.46
CA TYR A 210 2.00 4.58 -14.46
C TYR A 210 0.58 4.13 -14.07
N PRO A 211 0.32 3.79 -12.79
CA PRO A 211 -1.01 3.42 -12.35
C PRO A 211 -1.97 4.59 -12.54
N ALA A 212 -2.98 4.40 -13.37
CA ALA A 212 -4.00 5.40 -13.64
C ALA A 212 -5.38 4.76 -13.65
N ARG A 213 -6.39 5.54 -13.27
CA ARG A 213 -7.79 5.12 -13.24
C ARG A 213 -8.69 6.27 -13.66
N VAL A 214 -9.86 5.92 -14.18
CA VAL A 214 -10.94 6.88 -14.40
C VAL A 214 -11.53 7.30 -13.04
N VAL A 215 -11.91 8.57 -12.92
CA VAL A 215 -12.73 9.09 -11.82
C VAL A 215 -13.95 9.82 -12.38
N GLY A 216 -15.13 9.48 -11.88
CA GLY A 216 -16.36 10.22 -12.09
C GLY A 216 -16.52 11.31 -11.04
N LEU A 217 -16.95 12.50 -11.46
CA LEU A 217 -17.36 13.60 -10.60
C LEU A 217 -18.81 13.90 -10.91
N SER A 218 -19.67 13.83 -9.91
CA SER A 218 -21.11 14.01 -10.11
C SER A 218 -21.64 15.16 -9.28
N LYS A 219 -22.66 15.83 -9.83
CA LYS A 219 -23.42 16.86 -9.12
C LYS A 219 -24.33 16.23 -8.08
N GLU A 220 -24.80 17.03 -7.13
CA GLU A 220 -25.65 16.55 -6.04
C GLU A 220 -27.00 16.00 -6.51
N ASP A 221 -27.53 16.58 -7.58
CA ASP A 221 -28.79 16.24 -8.22
C ASP A 221 -28.64 15.19 -9.34
N ILE A 222 -27.62 14.31 -9.23
CA ILE A 222 -27.28 13.28 -10.22
C ILE A 222 -28.47 12.43 -10.68
N GLU A 223 -29.43 12.18 -9.79
CA GLU A 223 -30.58 11.31 -10.03
C GLU A 223 -31.61 11.93 -10.98
N THR A 224 -31.75 13.26 -10.98
CA THR A 224 -32.85 13.96 -11.68
C THR A 224 -32.36 14.92 -12.76
N ARG A 225 -31.09 15.31 -12.73
CA ARG A 225 -30.54 16.27 -13.68
C ARG A 225 -30.55 15.71 -15.11
N PRO A 226 -31.13 16.42 -16.10
CA PRO A 226 -31.29 15.90 -17.46
C PRO A 226 -29.99 15.84 -18.27
N GLN A 227 -29.03 16.74 -18.01
CA GLN A 227 -27.75 16.80 -18.72
C GLN A 227 -26.60 17.26 -17.82
N GLY A 228 -25.38 16.82 -18.12
CA GLY A 228 -24.18 17.23 -17.39
C GLY A 228 -24.26 16.90 -15.90
N ALA A 229 -24.90 15.78 -15.56
CA ALA A 229 -24.98 15.26 -14.19
C ALA A 229 -23.62 14.76 -13.68
N ARG A 230 -22.76 14.36 -14.61
CA ARG A 230 -21.45 13.77 -14.35
C ARG A 230 -20.42 14.25 -15.36
N HIS A 231 -19.21 14.43 -14.86
CA HIS A 231 -17.98 14.61 -15.61
C HIS A 231 -17.04 13.43 -15.34
N VAL A 232 -16.18 13.11 -16.30
CA VAL A 232 -15.24 12.00 -16.20
C VAL A 232 -13.83 12.50 -16.47
N ALA A 233 -12.93 12.21 -15.54
CA ALA A 233 -11.54 12.62 -15.57
C ALA A 233 -10.65 11.42 -15.16
N VAL A 234 -9.38 11.67 -14.88
CA VAL A 234 -8.38 10.65 -14.54
C VAL A 234 -7.71 10.95 -13.21
N GLU A 235 -7.38 9.91 -12.47
CA GLU A 235 -6.38 9.98 -11.42
C GLU A 235 -5.18 9.11 -11.78
N ALA A 236 -3.97 9.62 -11.56
CA ALA A 236 -2.72 8.87 -11.67
C ALA A 236 -2.05 8.76 -10.29
N TRP A 237 -1.42 7.63 -9.99
CA TRP A 237 -0.66 7.49 -8.74
C TRP A 237 0.69 8.18 -8.89
N SER A 238 0.94 9.19 -8.06
CA SER A 238 2.23 9.87 -7.98
C SER A 238 3.06 9.27 -6.85
N THR A 239 4.25 8.75 -7.17
CA THR A 239 5.26 8.39 -6.17
C THR A 239 6.03 9.60 -5.66
N THR A 240 5.96 10.74 -6.36
CA THR A 240 6.47 12.03 -5.86
C THR A 240 5.69 12.51 -4.64
N TYR A 241 4.35 12.45 -4.70
CA TYR A 241 3.47 12.87 -3.61
C TYR A 241 2.96 11.70 -2.76
N HIS A 242 3.21 10.47 -3.20
CA HIS A 242 2.68 9.23 -2.63
C HIS A 242 1.16 9.23 -2.43
N LYS A 243 0.44 9.68 -3.45
CA LYS A 243 -1.01 9.76 -3.51
C LYS A 243 -1.50 9.80 -4.96
N TRP A 244 -2.81 9.62 -5.13
CA TRP A 244 -3.47 9.91 -6.40
C TRP A 244 -3.45 11.41 -6.71
N VAL A 245 -3.24 11.77 -7.97
CA VAL A 245 -3.32 13.14 -8.49
C VAL A 245 -4.31 13.20 -9.65
N PHE A 246 -5.11 14.26 -9.68
CA PHE A 246 -6.20 14.47 -10.62
C PHE A 246 -5.72 15.12 -11.91
N LEU A 247 -6.20 14.61 -13.04
CA LEU A 247 -5.89 15.04 -14.40
C LEU A 247 -7.18 15.12 -15.21
N ASP A 248 -7.48 16.27 -15.80
CA ASP A 248 -8.66 16.44 -16.66
C ASP A 248 -8.27 16.58 -18.13
N PRO A 249 -8.25 15.47 -18.89
CA PRO A 249 -7.83 15.50 -20.29
C PRO A 249 -8.78 16.25 -21.22
N GLN A 250 -10.05 16.48 -20.84
CA GLN A 250 -10.93 17.29 -21.67
C GLN A 250 -10.48 18.76 -21.67
N TRP A 251 -10.14 19.27 -20.49
CA TRP A 251 -9.72 20.66 -20.30
C TRP A 251 -8.20 20.85 -20.40
N GLY A 252 -7.44 19.74 -20.41
CA GLY A 252 -5.99 19.79 -20.35
C GLY A 252 -5.47 20.42 -19.06
N CYS A 253 -6.16 20.23 -17.94
CA CYS A 253 -5.90 20.97 -16.71
C CYS A 253 -5.73 20.04 -15.50
N TYR A 254 -4.92 20.45 -14.53
CA TYR A 254 -4.80 19.79 -13.24
C TYR A 254 -4.79 20.81 -12.09
N PRO A 255 -5.40 20.49 -10.94
CA PRO A 255 -5.46 21.36 -9.78
C PRO A 255 -4.25 21.20 -8.85
N CYS A 256 -3.81 22.31 -8.28
CA CYS A 256 -2.76 22.40 -7.27
C CYS A 256 -3.25 23.23 -6.07
N MET A 257 -2.74 22.93 -4.88
CA MET A 257 -2.88 23.76 -3.70
C MET A 257 -1.61 23.66 -2.87
N ASN A 258 -1.05 24.80 -2.46
CA ASN A 258 0.21 24.87 -1.71
C ASN A 258 1.38 24.14 -2.40
N GLY A 259 1.46 24.24 -3.74
CA GLY A 259 2.53 23.63 -4.53
C GLY A 259 2.43 22.12 -4.72
N ALA A 260 1.36 21.47 -4.25
CA ALA A 260 1.12 20.03 -4.45
C ALA A 260 -0.11 19.79 -5.32
N TRP A 261 -0.03 18.79 -6.20
CA TRP A 261 -1.15 18.39 -7.06
C TRP A 261 -2.23 17.74 -6.20
N LEU A 262 -3.50 17.99 -6.51
CA LEU A 262 -4.63 17.45 -5.75
C LEU A 262 -5.16 16.15 -6.36
N SER A 263 -5.62 15.22 -5.53
CA SER A 263 -6.55 14.15 -5.90
C SER A 263 -7.95 14.72 -6.17
N ALA A 264 -8.86 13.92 -6.77
CA ALA A 264 -10.26 14.33 -6.92
C ALA A 264 -10.94 14.56 -5.56
N TYR A 265 -10.59 13.75 -4.56
CA TYR A 265 -11.08 13.91 -3.19
C TYR A 265 -10.62 15.22 -2.55
N GLU A 266 -9.33 15.55 -2.65
CA GLU A 266 -8.82 16.81 -2.12
C GLU A 266 -9.40 18.02 -2.84
N LEU A 267 -9.53 17.94 -4.18
CA LEU A 267 -10.18 18.95 -5.02
C LEU A 267 -11.62 19.19 -4.54
N VAL A 268 -12.46 18.15 -4.53
CA VAL A 268 -13.87 18.29 -4.16
C VAL A 268 -14.02 18.78 -2.72
N ASN A 269 -13.23 18.27 -1.77
CA ASN A 269 -13.31 18.75 -0.39
C ASN A 269 -12.88 20.21 -0.23
N ALA A 270 -11.89 20.67 -0.99
CA ALA A 270 -11.51 22.08 -1.00
C ALA A 270 -12.66 22.95 -1.53
N ILE A 271 -13.34 22.51 -2.61
CA ILE A 271 -14.53 23.21 -3.13
C ILE A 271 -15.66 23.24 -2.10
N VAL A 272 -15.98 22.09 -1.50
CA VAL A 272 -17.01 21.97 -0.45
C VAL A 272 -16.69 22.85 0.77
N ALA A 273 -15.41 23.00 1.11
CA ALA A 273 -14.95 23.87 2.19
C ALA A 273 -14.90 25.37 1.81
N GLY A 274 -15.40 25.76 0.63
CA GLY A 274 -15.40 27.16 0.16
C GLY A 274 -14.02 27.69 -0.24
N LYS A 275 -13.07 26.81 -0.54
CA LYS A 275 -11.68 27.16 -0.88
C LYS A 275 -11.38 27.10 -2.38
N LEU A 276 -12.39 27.13 -3.25
CA LEU A 276 -12.21 27.03 -4.70
C LEU A 276 -11.19 28.05 -5.21
N GLU A 277 -11.25 29.31 -4.79
CA GLU A 277 -10.32 30.36 -5.20
C GLU A 277 -8.86 30.14 -4.76
N GLN A 278 -8.63 29.29 -3.76
CA GLN A 278 -7.28 28.92 -3.32
C GLN A 278 -6.67 27.77 -4.15
N ILE A 279 -7.47 27.17 -5.02
CA ILE A 279 -7.04 26.11 -5.93
C ILE A 279 -6.46 26.77 -7.17
N GLU A 280 -5.18 26.53 -7.40
CA GLU A 280 -4.48 26.87 -8.62
C GLU A 280 -4.86 25.82 -9.67
N LEU A 281 -5.53 26.24 -10.74
CA LEU A 281 -5.85 25.39 -11.88
C LEU A 281 -4.78 25.63 -12.93
N VAL A 282 -3.98 24.61 -13.24
CA VAL A 282 -2.83 24.74 -14.14
C VAL A 282 -3.20 24.15 -15.51
N PRO A 283 -3.39 24.97 -16.55
CA PRO A 283 -3.71 24.48 -17.88
C PRO A 283 -2.46 24.08 -18.67
N ALA A 284 -2.60 23.09 -19.53
CA ALA A 284 -1.62 22.76 -20.56
C ALA A 284 -1.65 23.82 -21.66
N VAL A 285 -0.50 24.45 -21.91
CA VAL A 285 -0.35 25.51 -22.92
C VAL A 285 -0.68 25.03 -24.33
N GLU A 286 -0.44 23.75 -24.61
CA GLU A 286 -0.77 23.10 -25.88
C GLU A 286 -2.28 23.03 -26.10
N VAL A 287 -3.04 22.81 -25.02
CA VAL A 287 -4.51 22.76 -25.06
C VAL A 287 -5.07 24.18 -25.23
N CYS A 288 -4.53 25.16 -24.50
CA CYS A 288 -4.84 26.58 -24.72
C CYS A 288 -4.64 26.98 -26.20
N ALA A 289 -3.48 26.64 -26.77
CA ALA A 289 -3.17 26.92 -28.17
C ALA A 289 -4.11 26.20 -29.15
N TYR A 290 -4.45 24.94 -28.87
CA TYR A 290 -5.36 24.15 -29.69
C TYR A 290 -6.78 24.74 -29.75
N TYR A 291 -7.29 25.22 -28.62
CA TYR A 291 -8.58 25.89 -28.54
C TYR A 291 -8.54 27.38 -28.87
N ARG A 292 -7.33 27.96 -29.06
CA ARG A 292 -7.10 29.40 -29.29
C ARG A 292 -7.70 30.26 -28.18
N ILE A 293 -7.47 29.84 -26.94
CA ILE A 293 -7.92 30.51 -25.71
C ILE A 293 -6.69 30.83 -24.86
N THR A 294 -6.73 31.91 -24.09
CA THR A 294 -5.65 32.22 -23.15
C THR A 294 -5.69 31.29 -21.92
N PRO A 295 -4.56 31.09 -21.21
CA PRO A 295 -4.56 30.31 -19.98
C PRO A 295 -5.56 30.83 -18.94
N ASP A 296 -5.65 32.14 -18.74
CA ASP A 296 -6.54 32.75 -17.74
C ASP A 296 -8.02 32.51 -18.08
N GLU A 297 -8.41 32.69 -19.34
CA GLU A 297 -9.78 32.43 -19.80
C GLU A 297 -10.15 30.94 -19.64
N LEU A 298 -9.23 30.01 -19.93
CA LEU A 298 -9.46 28.58 -19.72
C LEU A 298 -9.64 28.27 -18.24
N VAL A 299 -8.79 28.84 -17.37
CA VAL A 299 -8.87 28.66 -15.92
C VAL A 299 -10.20 29.19 -15.38
N GLU A 300 -10.65 30.36 -15.80
CA GLU A 300 -11.94 30.93 -15.38
C GLU A 300 -13.12 30.02 -15.77
N GLN A 301 -13.16 29.59 -17.03
CA GLN A 301 -14.20 28.69 -17.53
C GLN A 301 -14.17 27.34 -16.81
N TYR A 302 -12.98 26.79 -16.59
CA TYR A 302 -12.82 25.50 -15.93
C TYR A 302 -13.20 25.56 -14.45
N ARG A 303 -12.86 26.65 -13.76
CA ARG A 303 -13.27 26.89 -12.38
C ARG A 303 -14.79 26.90 -12.23
N ALA A 304 -15.48 27.64 -13.09
CA ALA A 304 -16.94 27.69 -13.13
C ALA A 304 -17.55 26.32 -13.48
N PHE A 305 -16.93 25.60 -14.42
CA PHE A 305 -17.36 24.26 -14.82
C PHE A 305 -17.25 23.24 -13.67
N LEU A 306 -16.15 23.25 -12.92
CA LEU A 306 -15.89 22.30 -11.84
C LEU A 306 -16.72 22.55 -10.57
N ALA A 307 -17.00 23.82 -10.25
CA ALA A 307 -17.67 24.23 -9.03
C ALA A 307 -18.92 23.39 -8.62
N PRO A 308 -19.84 23.00 -9.52
CA PRO A 308 -21.02 22.23 -9.14
C PRO A 308 -20.78 20.71 -8.90
N TYR A 309 -19.62 20.16 -9.25
CA TYR A 309 -19.35 18.71 -9.16
C TYR A 309 -18.91 18.28 -7.75
N THR A 310 -19.75 18.56 -6.76
CA THR A 310 -19.46 18.30 -5.33
C THR A 310 -20.34 17.22 -4.70
N GLY A 311 -21.07 16.46 -5.51
CA GLY A 311 -22.01 15.45 -5.03
C GLY A 311 -21.33 14.14 -4.69
N TYR A 312 -20.77 13.49 -5.71
CA TYR A 312 -20.23 12.14 -5.60
C TYR A 312 -18.96 12.00 -6.42
N LEU A 313 -18.04 11.17 -5.93
CA LEU A 313 -16.93 10.66 -6.71
C LEU A 313 -17.12 9.17 -6.92
N ASP A 314 -16.80 8.64 -8.10
CA ASP A 314 -16.86 7.20 -8.32
C ASP A 314 -15.70 6.67 -9.16
N TYR A 315 -15.29 5.44 -8.86
CA TYR A 315 -14.08 4.83 -9.40
C TYR A 315 -14.36 3.37 -9.81
N PRO A 316 -13.74 2.88 -10.89
CA PRO A 316 -13.65 1.46 -11.20
C PRO A 316 -13.13 0.66 -9.99
N TYR A 317 -13.83 -0.42 -9.66
CA TYR A 317 -13.52 -1.25 -8.51
C TYR A 317 -13.75 -2.72 -8.82
N VAL A 318 -12.91 -3.59 -8.28
CA VAL A 318 -13.06 -5.05 -8.35
C VAL A 318 -13.34 -5.56 -6.96
N TYR A 319 -14.44 -6.29 -6.81
CA TYR A 319 -14.78 -6.95 -5.56
C TYR A 319 -15.19 -8.39 -5.84
N ASP A 320 -14.54 -9.35 -5.17
CA ASP A 320 -14.78 -10.78 -5.36
C ASP A 320 -14.70 -11.21 -6.84
N GLY A 321 -13.68 -10.69 -7.54
CA GLY A 321 -13.45 -10.96 -8.97
C GLY A 321 -14.44 -10.28 -9.93
N LYS A 322 -15.41 -9.50 -9.44
CA LYS A 322 -16.40 -8.81 -10.26
C LYS A 322 -16.09 -7.32 -10.37
N TYR A 323 -16.21 -6.79 -11.57
CA TYR A 323 -16.13 -5.36 -11.84
C TYR A 323 -17.39 -4.64 -11.33
N THR A 324 -17.21 -3.50 -10.69
CA THR A 324 -18.24 -2.64 -10.08
C THR A 324 -17.70 -1.21 -9.99
N LEU A 325 -18.47 -0.28 -9.45
CA LEU A 325 -18.00 1.06 -9.11
C LEU A 325 -18.09 1.27 -7.60
N LEU A 326 -17.03 1.86 -7.04
CA LEU A 326 -17.05 2.39 -5.68
C LEU A 326 -17.39 3.87 -5.74
N MET A 327 -18.51 4.26 -5.12
CA MET A 327 -18.97 5.64 -5.04
C MET A 327 -18.70 6.22 -3.64
N TYR A 328 -17.87 7.25 -3.60
CA TYR A 328 -17.64 8.09 -2.45
C TYR A 328 -18.67 9.23 -2.40
N ILE A 329 -19.33 9.38 -1.25
CA ILE A 329 -20.33 10.44 -1.01
C ILE A 329 -19.62 11.63 -0.39
N CYS A 330 -19.61 12.76 -1.10
CA CYS A 330 -18.75 13.89 -0.74
C CYS A 330 -19.27 14.72 0.44
N LYS A 331 -20.56 14.57 0.80
CA LYS A 331 -21.19 15.30 1.90
C LYS A 331 -22.04 14.37 2.74
N GLU A 332 -22.03 14.55 4.06
CA GLU A 332 -22.84 13.75 4.98
C GLU A 332 -24.35 13.88 4.70
N SER A 333 -24.80 15.06 4.25
CA SER A 333 -26.19 15.34 3.94
C SER A 333 -26.71 14.66 2.67
N LEU A 334 -25.84 14.12 1.82
CA LEU A 334 -26.25 13.55 0.54
C LEU A 334 -26.78 12.11 0.70
N PRO A 335 -27.85 11.76 -0.06
CA PRO A 335 -28.39 10.42 -0.06
C PRO A 335 -27.47 9.43 -0.81
N LEU A 336 -27.84 8.16 -0.78
CA LEU A 336 -27.28 7.15 -1.69
C LEU A 336 -28.06 7.24 -3.00
N PRO A 337 -27.46 7.68 -4.12
CA PRO A 337 -28.18 7.82 -5.37
C PRO A 337 -28.52 6.43 -5.93
N LEU A 338 -29.80 6.17 -6.21
CA LEU A 338 -30.24 4.91 -6.82
C LEU A 338 -30.62 5.09 -8.30
N ALA A 339 -30.51 6.30 -8.83
CA ALA A 339 -30.70 6.61 -10.22
C ALA A 339 -29.60 7.55 -10.77
N PHE A 340 -29.45 7.53 -12.08
CA PHE A 340 -28.62 8.47 -12.85
C PHE A 340 -29.51 9.05 -13.94
N GLN A 341 -29.81 10.34 -13.85
CA GLN A 341 -30.65 11.06 -14.82
C GLN A 341 -31.99 10.35 -15.13
N GLY A 342 -32.66 9.85 -14.09
CA GLY A 342 -33.95 9.15 -14.18
C GLY A 342 -33.84 7.66 -14.53
N VAL A 343 -32.63 7.14 -14.77
CA VAL A 343 -32.41 5.71 -15.06
C VAL A 343 -31.88 4.99 -13.82
N PRO A 344 -32.41 3.81 -13.44
CA PRO A 344 -31.90 3.08 -12.28
C PRO A 344 -30.41 2.76 -12.35
N LEU A 345 -29.69 2.98 -11.25
CA LEU A 345 -28.32 2.53 -11.04
C LEU A 345 -28.33 1.15 -10.38
N SER A 346 -27.38 0.29 -10.76
CA SER A 346 -27.20 -1.04 -10.16
C SER A 346 -25.73 -1.40 -10.05
N GLY A 347 -25.40 -2.28 -9.09
CA GLY A 347 -24.03 -2.77 -8.93
C GLY A 347 -23.03 -1.72 -8.44
N LEU A 348 -23.43 -0.87 -7.49
CA LEU A 348 -22.59 0.15 -6.86
C LEU A 348 -22.26 -0.22 -5.41
N PHE A 349 -21.02 0.03 -4.99
CA PHE A 349 -20.63 0.09 -3.58
C PHE A 349 -20.57 1.54 -3.14
N TYR A 350 -21.15 1.85 -1.98
CA TYR A 350 -21.09 3.20 -1.42
C TYR A 350 -20.13 3.28 -0.24
N THR A 351 -19.48 4.42 -0.07
CA THR A 351 -18.66 4.69 1.10
C THR A 351 -18.63 6.18 1.44
N ARG A 352 -18.55 6.48 2.73
CA ARG A 352 -18.18 7.82 3.25
C ARG A 352 -16.74 7.85 3.76
N SER A 353 -16.05 6.72 3.70
CA SER A 353 -14.65 6.62 4.14
C SER A 353 -13.73 6.90 2.97
N TRP A 354 -13.09 8.06 2.98
CA TRP A 354 -12.06 8.41 1.98
C TRP A 354 -10.94 7.37 1.94
N ARG A 355 -10.56 6.82 3.10
CA ARG A 355 -9.56 5.75 3.20
C ARG A 355 -9.98 4.57 2.32
N LYS A 356 -11.25 4.15 2.31
CA LYS A 356 -11.70 3.03 1.46
C LYS A 356 -11.56 3.34 -0.05
N ALA A 357 -11.74 4.59 -0.45
CA ALA A 357 -11.62 5.01 -1.86
C ALA A 357 -10.16 5.25 -2.32
N TYR A 358 -9.29 5.70 -1.40
CA TYR A 358 -7.91 6.12 -1.66
C TYR A 358 -6.91 5.27 -0.86
N GLY A 359 -6.70 4.03 -1.30
CA GLY A 359 -5.62 3.19 -0.80
C GLY A 359 -4.25 3.62 -1.33
N ALA A 360 -3.19 3.28 -0.59
CA ALA A 360 -1.82 3.59 -0.96
C ALA A 360 -1.26 2.54 -1.93
N LEU A 361 -0.77 2.98 -3.09
CA LEU A 361 -0.23 2.09 -4.15
C LEU A 361 1.30 2.01 -4.16
N ASP A 362 1.98 2.42 -3.11
CA ASP A 362 3.44 2.41 -3.09
C ASP A 362 4.03 2.07 -1.73
N GLN A 363 3.35 1.22 -0.98
CA GLN A 363 3.85 0.70 0.28
C GLN A 363 4.72 -0.52 0.04
N THR A 364 5.82 -0.63 0.78
CA THR A 364 6.66 -1.85 0.86
C THR A 364 6.54 -2.42 2.26
N HIS A 365 6.31 -3.73 2.36
CA HIS A 365 6.16 -4.47 3.60
C HIS A 365 7.24 -5.55 3.69
N VAL A 366 7.70 -5.83 4.90
CA VAL A 366 8.82 -6.74 5.13
C VAL A 366 8.45 -7.72 6.22
N THR A 367 8.56 -9.01 5.92
CA THR A 367 8.43 -10.09 6.90
C THR A 367 9.81 -10.60 7.28
N PHE A 368 10.11 -10.60 8.58
CA PHE A 368 11.39 -11.06 9.11
C PHE A 368 11.31 -12.55 9.47
N ARG A 369 12.15 -13.38 8.84
CA ARG A 369 12.35 -14.77 9.25
C ARG A 369 13.74 -14.94 9.82
N TYR A 370 13.82 -15.29 11.09
CA TYR A 370 15.11 -15.54 11.73
C TYR A 370 15.83 -16.70 11.05
N SER A 371 17.08 -16.49 10.68
CA SER A 371 17.94 -17.47 9.98
C SER A 371 19.36 -17.52 10.56
N GLY A 372 19.62 -16.82 11.66
CA GLY A 372 20.93 -16.77 12.31
C GLY A 372 21.10 -17.72 13.50
N ASP A 373 22.20 -17.56 14.22
CA ASP A 373 22.58 -18.43 15.33
C ASP A 373 22.07 -17.91 16.68
N TYR A 374 21.37 -18.78 17.41
CA TYR A 374 20.88 -18.51 18.75
C TYR A 374 21.43 -19.54 19.73
N HIS A 375 22.03 -19.06 20.81
CA HIS A 375 22.51 -19.90 21.91
C HIS A 375 21.69 -19.62 23.18
N PRO A 376 21.10 -20.63 23.86
CA PRO A 376 20.24 -20.41 25.01
C PRO A 376 20.84 -19.56 26.14
N GLN A 377 22.14 -19.72 26.39
CA GLN A 377 22.85 -19.00 27.47
C GLN A 377 23.48 -17.67 27.02
N ARG A 378 23.85 -17.53 25.74
CA ARG A 378 24.56 -16.34 25.22
C ARG A 378 23.64 -15.39 24.46
N GLY A 379 22.43 -15.83 24.13
CA GLY A 379 21.47 -15.08 23.33
C GLY A 379 21.76 -15.17 21.84
N PHE A 380 21.53 -14.07 21.14
CA PHE A 380 21.83 -13.94 19.71
C PHE A 380 23.34 -13.83 19.52
N THR A 381 23.97 -14.82 18.88
CA THR A 381 25.44 -14.85 18.69
C THR A 381 25.86 -14.34 17.31
N GLN A 382 25.03 -14.57 16.30
CA GLN A 382 25.13 -13.95 14.98
C GLN A 382 23.73 -13.88 14.37
N PRO A 383 22.90 -12.93 14.81
CA PRO A 383 21.54 -12.84 14.32
C PRO A 383 21.53 -12.43 12.85
N ALA A 384 20.77 -13.20 12.08
CA ALA A 384 20.56 -12.98 10.67
C ALA A 384 19.08 -13.23 10.37
N TYR A 385 18.57 -12.56 9.34
CA TYR A 385 17.19 -12.65 8.90
C TYR A 385 17.11 -12.83 7.39
N THR A 386 16.24 -13.74 6.99
CA THR A 386 15.68 -13.75 5.64
C THR A 386 14.46 -12.83 5.62
N LEU A 387 14.51 -11.80 4.79
CA LEU A 387 13.46 -10.82 4.63
C LEU A 387 12.61 -11.20 3.42
N ASP A 388 11.33 -11.48 3.60
CA ASP A 388 10.39 -11.58 2.48
C ASP A 388 9.74 -10.21 2.27
N ILE A 389 9.82 -9.71 1.04
CA ILE A 389 9.40 -8.36 0.66
C ILE A 389 8.08 -8.45 -0.11
N ALA A 390 7.10 -7.65 0.30
CA ALA A 390 5.83 -7.47 -0.41
C ALA A 390 5.62 -5.98 -0.69
N THR A 391 4.78 -5.65 -1.66
CA THR A 391 4.46 -4.26 -1.98
C THR A 391 3.08 -4.12 -2.58
N THR A 392 2.50 -2.92 -2.43
CA THR A 392 1.25 -2.52 -3.06
C THR A 392 1.47 -1.85 -4.43
N LEU A 393 2.73 -1.57 -4.79
CA LEU A 393 3.12 -1.03 -6.10
C LEU A 393 2.87 -2.08 -7.18
N PRO A 394 2.06 -1.77 -8.21
CA PRO A 394 1.86 -2.68 -9.32
C PRO A 394 3.09 -2.72 -10.25
N TRP A 395 3.19 -3.81 -11.03
CA TRP A 395 4.19 -3.99 -12.09
C TRP A 395 5.64 -3.77 -11.64
N VAL A 396 5.99 -4.34 -10.49
CA VAL A 396 7.34 -4.31 -9.93
C VAL A 396 8.32 -5.01 -10.86
N GLN A 397 9.42 -4.34 -11.20
CA GLN A 397 10.54 -4.93 -11.93
C GLN A 397 11.62 -5.48 -11.00
N ARG A 398 11.90 -4.76 -9.91
CA ARG A 398 12.93 -5.12 -8.94
C ARG A 398 12.67 -4.45 -7.60
N PHE A 399 13.45 -4.83 -6.59
CA PHE A 399 13.54 -4.08 -5.34
C PHE A 399 14.93 -3.44 -5.22
N GLU A 400 15.03 -2.44 -4.36
CA GLU A 400 16.30 -1.84 -3.97
C GLU A 400 16.42 -1.93 -2.45
N VAL A 401 17.63 -2.20 -1.96
CA VAL A 401 17.96 -2.28 -0.54
C VAL A 401 19.11 -1.34 -0.21
N ARG A 402 19.09 -0.77 0.99
CA ARG A 402 20.19 0.02 1.54
C ARG A 402 20.41 -0.39 2.99
N HIS A 403 21.66 -0.64 3.37
CA HIS A 403 22.08 -0.95 4.74
C HIS A 403 22.85 0.24 5.32
N ASP A 404 22.58 0.59 6.57
CA ASP A 404 23.36 1.53 7.39
C ASP A 404 23.69 2.87 6.70
N SER A 405 22.71 3.43 5.99
CA SER A 405 22.84 4.67 5.19
C SER A 405 23.85 4.61 4.04
N GLY A 406 24.23 3.40 3.59
CA GLY A 406 25.07 3.17 2.42
C GLY A 406 24.39 3.49 1.08
N SER A 407 24.87 2.88 0.00
CA SER A 407 24.26 3.04 -1.33
C SER A 407 23.04 2.14 -1.51
N TRP A 408 22.12 2.54 -2.39
CA TRP A 408 21.04 1.66 -2.82
C TRP A 408 21.57 0.59 -3.78
N GLU A 409 21.26 -0.66 -3.49
CA GLU A 409 21.65 -1.83 -4.28
C GLU A 409 20.42 -2.53 -4.85
N PRO A 410 20.41 -2.91 -6.14
CA PRO A 410 19.29 -3.62 -6.72
C PRO A 410 19.27 -5.09 -6.28
N ILE A 411 18.08 -5.61 -5.96
CA ILE A 411 17.84 -7.03 -5.73
C ILE A 411 16.71 -7.52 -6.64
N THR A 412 16.93 -8.66 -7.28
CA THR A 412 16.01 -9.21 -8.31
C THR A 412 14.94 -10.13 -7.73
N SER A 413 15.12 -10.59 -6.50
CA SER A 413 14.14 -11.44 -5.82
C SER A 413 13.42 -10.68 -4.72
N ALA A 414 12.18 -11.07 -4.43
CA ALA A 414 11.41 -10.56 -3.29
C ALA A 414 11.93 -11.11 -1.93
N ARG A 415 13.19 -11.54 -1.88
CA ARG A 415 13.86 -12.08 -0.70
C ARG A 415 15.25 -11.48 -0.55
N HIS A 416 15.60 -11.05 0.66
CA HIS A 416 16.91 -10.49 0.97
C HIS A 416 17.49 -11.09 2.25
N GLN A 417 18.79 -11.35 2.29
CA GLN A 417 19.48 -11.79 3.51
C GLN A 417 20.08 -10.60 4.24
N TRP A 418 19.79 -10.50 5.53
CA TRP A 418 20.31 -9.43 6.38
C TRP A 418 20.99 -10.01 7.62
N THR A 419 22.32 -9.98 7.61
CA THR A 419 23.14 -10.35 8.77
C THR A 419 23.45 -9.10 9.56
N LEU A 420 23.11 -9.09 10.84
CA LEU A 420 23.33 -7.94 11.72
C LEU A 420 24.79 -7.93 12.18
N HIS A 421 25.36 -6.73 12.30
CA HIS A 421 26.59 -6.48 13.04
C HIS A 421 26.26 -5.93 14.44
N ARG A 422 27.21 -6.01 15.37
CA ARG A 422 27.02 -5.47 16.72
C ARG A 422 26.80 -3.96 16.65
N GLY A 423 25.89 -3.44 17.48
CA GLY A 423 25.46 -2.05 17.49
C GLY A 423 24.11 -1.82 16.81
N VAL A 424 23.94 -0.63 16.27
CA VAL A 424 22.72 -0.23 15.53
C VAL A 424 22.87 -0.63 14.07
N ASN A 425 21.84 -1.28 13.54
CA ASN A 425 21.74 -1.70 12.15
C ASN A 425 20.47 -1.07 11.57
N THR A 426 20.56 -0.50 10.38
CA THR A 426 19.42 0.03 9.64
C THR A 426 19.32 -0.66 8.30
N ILE A 427 18.11 -1.08 7.93
CA ILE A 427 17.80 -1.53 6.59
C ILE A 427 16.66 -0.71 6.01
N GLU A 428 16.81 -0.31 4.76
CA GLU A 428 15.80 0.36 3.96
C GLU A 428 15.52 -0.43 2.70
N LEU A 429 14.24 -0.59 2.37
CA LEU A 429 13.76 -1.39 1.25
C LEU A 429 12.71 -0.62 0.47
N ARG A 430 12.74 -0.68 -0.86
CA ARG A 430 11.70 -0.12 -1.73
C ARG A 430 11.51 -0.94 -2.99
N ALA A 431 10.31 -0.91 -3.54
CA ALA A 431 10.02 -1.47 -4.85
C ALA A 431 10.33 -0.46 -5.97
N VAL A 432 10.68 -0.98 -7.14
CA VAL A 432 10.84 -0.20 -8.38
C VAL A 432 9.86 -0.74 -9.42
N GLY A 433 8.93 0.10 -9.83
CA GLY A 433 7.89 -0.23 -10.82
C GLY A 433 8.40 -0.21 -12.25
N TYR A 434 7.52 -0.53 -13.20
CA TYR A 434 7.86 -0.66 -14.62
C TYR A 434 8.49 0.61 -15.23
N SER A 435 7.96 1.78 -14.87
CA SER A 435 8.47 3.07 -15.35
C SER A 435 9.74 3.54 -14.65
N GLY A 436 10.29 2.76 -13.70
CA GLY A 436 11.40 3.18 -12.84
C GLY A 436 10.96 3.98 -11.60
N MET A 437 9.66 4.23 -11.43
CA MET A 437 9.09 4.83 -10.22
C MET A 437 9.44 4.01 -8.99
N ARG A 438 9.76 4.70 -7.90
CA ARG A 438 10.18 4.08 -6.64
C ARG A 438 9.08 4.21 -5.61
N SER A 439 8.78 3.12 -4.94
CA SER A 439 7.82 3.13 -3.85
C SER A 439 8.33 3.95 -2.65
N ARG A 440 7.46 4.21 -1.67
CA ARG A 440 7.93 4.61 -0.34
C ARG A 440 8.94 3.58 0.17
N SER A 441 10.00 4.05 0.80
CA SER A 441 10.96 3.17 1.46
C SER A 441 10.42 2.72 2.82
N ALA A 442 10.46 1.42 3.07
CA ALA A 442 10.29 0.85 4.40
C ALA A 442 11.64 0.82 5.11
N SER A 443 11.74 1.49 6.26
CA SER A 443 12.96 1.55 7.06
C SER A 443 12.75 0.86 8.40
N VAL A 444 13.67 -0.03 8.77
CA VAL A 444 13.70 -0.70 10.08
C VAL A 444 15.08 -0.52 10.69
N THR A 445 15.11 -0.08 11.94
CA THR A 445 16.35 0.04 12.72
C THR A 445 16.31 -0.94 13.89
N VAL A 446 17.36 -1.74 14.03
CA VAL A 446 17.50 -2.77 15.05
C VAL A 446 18.84 -2.61 15.76
N PHE A 447 18.81 -2.71 17.08
CA PHE A 447 20.01 -2.84 17.90
C PHE A 447 20.28 -4.30 18.20
N TRP A 448 21.53 -4.73 18.02
CA TRP A 448 22.05 -6.00 18.52
C TRP A 448 23.33 -5.77 19.33
N GLY A 449 23.31 -6.08 20.62
CA GLY A 449 24.45 -5.80 21.49
C GLY A 449 24.16 -6.09 22.96
N LEU A 450 25.04 -5.62 23.85
CA LEU A 450 24.79 -5.73 25.29
C LEU A 450 23.70 -4.74 25.73
N PRO A 451 22.90 -5.05 26.77
CA PRO A 451 21.88 -4.12 27.27
C PRO A 451 22.43 -2.73 27.63
N ARG A 452 23.66 -2.66 28.14
CA ARG A 452 24.35 -1.39 28.48
C ARG A 452 24.80 -0.56 27.28
N GLU A 453 24.91 -1.20 26.11
CA GLU A 453 25.24 -0.56 24.82
C GLU A 453 23.99 -0.04 24.09
N LEU A 454 22.79 -0.38 24.59
CA LEU A 454 21.54 0.07 24.00
C LEU A 454 21.50 1.62 24.01
N PRO A 455 21.30 2.26 22.84
CA PRO A 455 21.18 3.70 22.78
C PRO A 455 20.08 4.20 23.72
N LYS A 456 20.33 5.30 24.43
CA LYS A 456 19.27 5.97 25.19
C LYS A 456 18.23 6.47 24.20
N LEU A 457 17.09 5.79 24.13
CA LEU A 457 15.94 6.21 23.34
C LEU A 457 15.46 7.56 23.91
N THR A 458 15.66 8.65 23.17
CA THR A 458 14.94 9.90 23.42
C THR A 458 13.46 9.64 23.16
N SER A 459 12.59 9.98 24.11
CA SER A 459 11.19 9.53 24.21
C SER A 459 10.22 10.08 23.14
N THR A 460 10.68 10.27 21.91
CA THR A 460 9.92 10.91 20.83
C THR A 460 9.90 10.09 19.54
N GLN A 461 10.21 8.79 19.58
CA GLN A 461 10.08 7.90 18.42
C GLN A 461 9.11 6.76 18.70
#